data_AF-A0A3C1WJS9-F1
#
_entry.id   AF-A0A3C1WJS9-F1
#
_cell.length_a   1.000
_cell.length_b   1.000
_cell.length_c   1.000
_cell.angle_alpha   90.00
_cell.angle_beta   90.00
_cell.angle_gamma   90.00
#
_symmetry.space_group_name_H-M   'P 1'
#
loop_
_entity.id
_entity.type
_entity.pdbx_description
1 polymer ?
#
loop_
_entity_poly.entity_id
_entity_poly.type
_entity_poly.pdbx_seq_one_letter_code
_entity_poly.pdbx_strand_id
1 'polypeptide(L)'
;MKPKNQKKKQKKKRNRLMKSSKLKKLSAKEYEAHLEHQRKLYAPIKTTDGKNTSGPVEWEDEVKTHKKIYRYTGFGNPYDRLVRLANDNKEFYHTHTTATTRLLIDEYASYSSYMYGGRDYSFKEFHLQRKLKNEIRTNIKEKKIKVPKFTQADINYFTYSPKLIDMEPGEYIDEITSFDINKAYYTCAYHLGYMNKEMYEECIHLPKHIRLRFIGTIATCKTTYHRVGWRMASPVKIERDKLLRRVWFHICKEVDNCLRDFMEILGDNFLLYYVDGIYMKKGDYSDQIKYISGKYGFEFKQEEVSKIVRMHRETYDSQGIDIYKWDERKKKFLPKEFTFRKTNPHENDNMKQLLAQYGFSDKVSNKQVNKFLSE
;
A
#
# COMPACT_ATOMS: atom_id res chain seq x y z
N MET A 1 -4.93 59.41 -9.70
CA MET A 1 -5.67 58.57 -10.67
C MET A 1 -5.02 57.19 -10.80
N LYS A 2 -5.64 56.14 -10.24
CA LYS A 2 -5.55 54.70 -10.63
C LYS A 2 -6.30 53.89 -9.55
N PRO A 3 -7.53 53.43 -9.81
CA PRO A 3 -7.76 51.98 -9.80
C PRO A 3 -8.94 51.55 -10.70
N LYS A 4 -8.72 51.39 -12.01
CA LYS A 4 -9.67 50.67 -12.90
C LYS A 4 -9.12 49.35 -13.47
N ASN A 5 -7.81 49.10 -13.35
CA ASN A 5 -7.17 47.93 -13.97
C ASN A 5 -7.09 46.65 -13.09
N GLN A 6 -7.20 46.73 -11.77
CA GLN A 6 -7.17 45.53 -10.92
C GLN A 6 -8.49 44.74 -10.93
N LYS A 7 -9.66 45.41 -11.00
CA LYS A 7 -10.97 44.75 -11.10
C LYS A 7 -11.15 43.97 -12.42
N LYS A 8 -10.59 44.45 -13.55
CA LYS A 8 -10.61 43.72 -14.83
C LYS A 8 -9.74 42.45 -14.81
N LYS A 9 -8.58 42.47 -14.14
CA LYS A 9 -7.70 41.28 -14.01
C LYS A 9 -8.33 40.20 -13.10
N GLN A 10 -8.99 40.57 -12.00
CA GLN A 10 -9.68 39.60 -11.15
C GLN A 10 -10.91 38.96 -11.84
N LYS A 11 -11.69 39.72 -12.62
CA LYS A 11 -12.84 39.18 -13.37
C LYS A 11 -12.41 38.22 -14.49
N LYS A 12 -11.29 38.49 -15.18
CA LYS A 12 -10.70 37.54 -16.16
C LYS A 12 -10.16 36.26 -15.52
N LYS A 13 -9.56 36.34 -14.32
CA LYS A 13 -9.05 35.16 -13.59
C LYS A 13 -10.20 34.26 -13.09
N ARG A 14 -11.29 34.86 -12.59
CA ARG A 14 -12.50 34.14 -12.15
C ARG A 14 -13.23 33.45 -13.31
N ASN A 15 -13.29 34.09 -14.48
CA ASN A 15 -13.86 33.47 -15.70
C ASN A 15 -12.97 32.36 -16.30
N ARG A 16 -11.64 32.39 -16.07
CA ARG A 16 -10.73 31.30 -16.46
C ARG A 16 -10.85 30.09 -15.54
N LEU A 17 -10.95 30.29 -14.22
CA LEU A 17 -11.18 29.20 -13.25
C LEU A 17 -12.55 28.52 -13.45
N MET A 18 -13.60 29.28 -13.77
CA MET A 18 -14.93 28.72 -14.09
C MET A 18 -14.95 27.97 -15.44
N LYS A 19 -14.00 28.24 -16.35
CA LYS A 19 -13.83 27.48 -17.60
C LYS A 19 -12.98 26.22 -17.41
N SER A 20 -12.05 26.18 -16.44
CA SER A 20 -11.24 24.98 -16.16
C SER A 20 -11.89 24.01 -15.17
N SER A 21 -12.97 24.40 -14.48
CA SER A 21 -13.79 23.50 -13.63
C SER A 21 -14.95 22.83 -14.36
N LYS A 22 -15.05 22.98 -15.69
CA LYS A 22 -15.82 22.04 -16.52
C LYS A 22 -15.09 20.70 -16.52
N LEU A 23 -15.19 19.97 -15.41
CA LEU A 23 -15.11 18.53 -15.39
C LEU A 23 -15.94 18.05 -16.58
N LYS A 24 -15.27 17.49 -17.60
CA LYS A 24 -15.96 16.84 -18.72
C LYS A 24 -16.92 15.86 -18.07
N LYS A 25 -18.22 16.13 -18.17
CA LYS A 25 -19.23 15.14 -17.85
C LYS A 25 -18.89 13.95 -18.74
N LEU A 26 -18.51 12.83 -18.14
CA LEU A 26 -18.40 11.57 -18.86
C LEU A 26 -19.70 11.42 -19.65
N SER A 27 -19.60 11.15 -20.94
CA SER A 27 -20.75 10.73 -21.71
C SER A 27 -21.37 9.51 -21.03
N ALA A 28 -22.69 9.30 -21.20
CA ALA A 28 -23.35 8.13 -20.64
C ALA A 28 -22.63 6.83 -21.04
N LYS A 29 -22.01 6.79 -22.23
CA LYS A 29 -21.21 5.69 -22.74
C LYS A 29 -19.89 5.48 -21.99
N GLU A 30 -19.12 6.54 -21.72
CA GLU A 30 -17.87 6.44 -20.94
C GLU A 30 -18.15 6.09 -19.48
N TYR A 31 -19.29 6.56 -18.96
CA TYR A 31 -19.77 6.20 -17.64
C TYR A 31 -20.11 4.71 -17.58
N GLU A 32 -20.94 4.19 -18.50
CA GLU A 32 -21.26 2.76 -18.60
C GLU A 32 -20.02 1.87 -18.79
N ALA A 33 -19.06 2.28 -19.63
CA ALA A 33 -17.81 1.56 -19.79
C ALA A 33 -17.00 1.49 -18.49
N HIS A 34 -16.97 2.57 -17.72
CA HIS A 34 -16.39 2.57 -16.38
C HIS A 34 -17.15 1.65 -15.42
N LEU A 35 -18.50 1.65 -15.44
CA LEU A 35 -19.30 0.75 -14.61
C LEU A 35 -19.04 -0.71 -14.96
N GLU A 36 -18.94 -1.04 -16.24
CA GLU A 36 -18.70 -2.39 -16.69
C GLU A 36 -17.32 -2.90 -16.30
N HIS A 37 -16.29 -2.05 -16.39
CA HIS A 37 -14.95 -2.36 -15.88
C HIS A 37 -14.97 -2.64 -14.37
N GLN A 38 -15.68 -1.81 -13.59
CA GLN A 38 -15.82 -2.00 -12.13
C GLN A 38 -16.62 -3.28 -11.80
N ARG A 39 -17.71 -3.56 -12.52
CA ARG A 39 -18.50 -4.80 -12.38
C ARG A 39 -17.64 -6.04 -12.64
N LYS A 40 -16.75 -6.01 -13.65
CA LYS A 40 -15.81 -7.10 -13.94
C LYS A 40 -14.77 -7.30 -12.83
N LEU A 41 -14.22 -6.21 -12.28
CA LEU A 41 -13.29 -6.24 -11.14
C LEU A 41 -13.90 -6.84 -9.86
N TYR A 42 -15.20 -6.64 -9.65
CA TYR A 42 -15.90 -7.02 -8.43
C TYR A 42 -16.98 -8.11 -8.63
N ALA A 43 -16.99 -8.78 -9.77
CA ALA A 43 -17.94 -9.86 -10.04
C ALA A 43 -17.76 -11.01 -9.02
N PRO A 44 -18.85 -11.57 -8.47
CA PRO A 44 -18.76 -12.73 -7.60
C PRO A 44 -18.13 -13.91 -8.35
N ILE A 45 -17.17 -14.59 -7.72
CA ILE A 45 -16.65 -15.86 -8.22
C ILE A 45 -17.69 -16.90 -7.82
N LYS A 46 -18.22 -17.65 -8.79
CA LYS A 46 -19.04 -18.83 -8.50
C LYS A 46 -18.15 -19.82 -7.73
N THR A 47 -18.52 -20.15 -6.51
CA THR A 47 -17.90 -21.27 -5.79
C THR A 47 -18.24 -22.57 -6.52
N THR A 48 -17.38 -23.56 -6.41
CA THR A 48 -17.48 -24.86 -7.13
C THR A 48 -18.74 -25.66 -6.79
N ASP A 49 -19.48 -25.27 -5.76
CA ASP A 49 -20.68 -25.90 -5.24
C ASP A 49 -21.99 -25.15 -5.59
N GLY A 50 -21.93 -24.02 -6.30
CA GLY A 50 -23.11 -23.33 -6.83
C GLY A 50 -24.06 -22.73 -5.79
N LYS A 51 -23.71 -22.73 -4.50
CA LYS A 51 -24.53 -22.20 -3.41
C LYS A 51 -24.13 -20.76 -3.08
N ASN A 52 -25.03 -19.81 -3.33
CA ASN A 52 -24.92 -18.45 -2.82
C ASN A 52 -25.17 -18.46 -1.30
N THR A 53 -24.12 -18.36 -0.49
CA THR A 53 -24.23 -18.15 0.97
C THR A 53 -24.37 -16.66 1.36
N SER A 54 -24.73 -15.79 0.42
CA SER A 54 -24.79 -14.34 0.62
C SER A 54 -26.14 -13.87 1.21
N GLY A 55 -26.42 -14.26 2.45
CA GLY A 55 -27.44 -13.61 3.29
C GLY A 55 -26.80 -12.53 4.18
N PRO A 56 -27.45 -11.38 4.44
CA PRO A 56 -26.99 -10.46 5.48
C PRO A 56 -27.06 -11.16 6.84
N VAL A 57 -25.99 -11.08 7.62
CA VAL A 57 -26.02 -11.46 9.04
C VAL A 57 -26.26 -10.19 9.85
N GLU A 58 -27.35 -10.17 10.61
CA GLU A 58 -27.65 -9.10 11.55
C GLU A 58 -26.89 -9.33 12.87
N TRP A 59 -26.25 -8.28 13.38
CA TRP A 59 -25.59 -8.29 14.67
C TRP A 59 -26.06 -7.09 15.50
N GLU A 60 -26.44 -7.34 16.75
CA GLU A 60 -26.65 -6.31 17.75
C GLU A 60 -25.38 -6.16 18.61
N ASP A 61 -24.63 -5.06 18.43
CA ASP A 61 -23.60 -4.65 19.40
C ASP A 61 -24.28 -3.73 20.44
N GLU A 62 -24.46 -4.20 21.68
CA GLU A 62 -24.82 -3.32 22.80
C GLU A 62 -23.63 -2.44 23.18
N VAL A 63 -23.57 -1.24 22.62
CA VAL A 63 -22.71 -0.18 23.15
C VAL A 63 -23.38 0.35 24.42
N LYS A 64 -22.61 0.54 25.50
CA LYS A 64 -23.00 1.06 26.86
C LYS A 64 -23.80 2.39 26.88
N THR A 65 -24.22 2.90 25.74
CA THR A 65 -25.01 4.09 25.53
C THR A 65 -26.33 3.74 24.82
N HIS A 66 -27.21 2.90 25.39
CA HIS A 66 -28.64 2.74 25.03
C HIS A 66 -29.06 2.88 23.54
N LYS A 67 -28.23 2.51 22.56
CA LYS A 67 -28.50 2.72 21.13
C LYS A 67 -28.05 1.50 20.34
N LYS A 68 -29.04 0.78 19.79
CA LYS A 68 -28.82 -0.34 18.86
C LYS A 68 -28.11 0.16 17.60
N ILE A 69 -26.93 -0.37 17.33
CA ILE A 69 -26.21 -0.16 16.07
C ILE A 69 -26.48 -1.37 15.20
N TYR A 70 -27.25 -1.20 14.12
CA TYR A 70 -27.41 -2.26 13.13
C TYR A 70 -26.19 -2.26 12.20
N ARG A 71 -25.29 -3.23 12.38
CA ARG A 71 -24.22 -3.50 11.41
C ARG A 71 -24.67 -4.59 10.47
N TYR A 72 -25.03 -4.21 9.26
CA TYR A 72 -25.24 -5.15 8.17
C TYR A 72 -23.90 -5.45 7.50
N THR A 73 -23.33 -6.61 7.82
CA THR A 73 -22.27 -7.24 7.01
C THR A 73 -22.96 -8.17 6.02
N GLY A 74 -23.43 -7.62 4.90
CA GLY A 74 -23.88 -8.44 3.79
C GLY A 74 -22.69 -8.77 2.88
N PHE A 75 -22.56 -10.03 2.47
CA PHE A 75 -21.82 -10.34 1.24
C PHE A 75 -22.56 -9.66 0.09
N GLY A 76 -21.92 -8.69 -0.55
CA GLY A 76 -22.53 -7.91 -1.62
C GLY A 76 -21.54 -6.90 -2.18
N ASN A 77 -21.79 -6.45 -3.40
CA ASN A 77 -20.96 -5.44 -4.03
C ASN A 77 -21.31 -4.06 -3.43
N PRO A 78 -20.39 -3.35 -2.74
CA PRO A 78 -20.65 -2.00 -2.24
C PRO A 78 -21.11 -1.07 -3.37
N TYR A 79 -20.67 -1.34 -4.59
CA TYR A 79 -21.03 -0.61 -5.79
C TYR A 79 -22.53 -0.66 -6.10
N ASP A 80 -23.18 -1.81 -5.99
CA ASP A 80 -24.61 -1.91 -6.31
C ASP A 80 -25.45 -1.04 -5.37
N ARG A 81 -25.05 -0.97 -4.10
CA ARG A 81 -25.70 -0.09 -3.13
C ARG A 81 -25.38 1.39 -3.41
N LEU A 82 -24.13 1.70 -3.75
CA LEU A 82 -23.75 3.06 -4.17
C LEU A 82 -24.57 3.53 -5.38
N VAL A 83 -24.77 2.68 -6.38
CA VAL A 83 -25.58 2.98 -7.58
C VAL A 83 -27.03 3.25 -7.21
N ARG A 84 -27.63 2.41 -6.35
CA ARG A 84 -29.00 2.64 -5.87
C ARG A 84 -29.15 3.96 -5.14
N LEU A 85 -28.29 4.22 -4.16
CA LEU A 85 -28.29 5.49 -3.42
C LEU A 85 -28.12 6.70 -4.35
N ALA A 86 -27.25 6.57 -5.36
CA ALA A 86 -27.01 7.64 -6.31
C ALA A 86 -28.20 7.87 -7.26
N ASN A 87 -28.85 6.81 -7.74
CA ASN A 87 -30.05 6.89 -8.58
C ASN A 87 -31.26 7.44 -7.82
N ASP A 88 -31.39 7.11 -6.55
CA ASP A 88 -32.43 7.63 -5.66
C ASP A 88 -32.14 9.07 -5.19
N ASN A 89 -31.08 9.69 -5.72
CA ASN A 89 -30.60 11.03 -5.37
C ASN A 89 -30.40 11.22 -3.85
N LYS A 90 -30.00 10.17 -3.13
CA LYS A 90 -29.75 10.21 -1.68
C LYS A 90 -28.43 10.87 -1.35
N GLU A 91 -28.37 11.45 -0.16
CA GLU A 91 -27.11 11.89 0.45
C GLU A 91 -26.45 10.74 1.20
N PHE A 92 -25.17 10.52 0.93
CA PHE A 92 -24.40 9.47 1.58
C PHE A 92 -22.91 9.78 1.61
N TYR A 93 -22.24 9.16 2.58
CA TYR A 93 -20.81 9.09 2.66
C TYR A 93 -20.35 7.68 2.33
N HIS A 94 -19.27 7.56 1.59
CA HIS A 94 -18.57 6.31 1.47
C HIS A 94 -17.09 6.46 1.76
N THR A 95 -16.59 5.62 2.65
CA THR A 95 -15.19 5.60 3.06
C THR A 95 -14.54 4.35 2.52
N HIS A 96 -13.51 4.53 1.71
CA HIS A 96 -12.65 3.45 1.24
C HIS A 96 -11.36 3.39 2.07
N THR A 97 -10.96 2.16 2.38
CA THR A 97 -9.63 1.78 2.83
C THR A 97 -9.08 0.71 1.91
N THR A 98 -7.83 0.30 2.10
CA THR A 98 -7.22 -0.82 1.36
C THR A 98 -8.00 -2.14 1.53
N ALA A 99 -8.72 -2.31 2.64
CA ALA A 99 -9.40 -3.57 2.97
C ALA A 99 -10.93 -3.47 3.00
N THR A 100 -11.50 -2.26 3.07
CA THR A 100 -12.93 -2.07 3.32
C THR A 100 -13.53 -0.90 2.58
N THR A 101 -14.84 -1.01 2.35
CA THR A 101 -15.71 0.10 2.01
C THR A 101 -16.78 0.23 3.08
N ARG A 102 -16.94 1.43 3.65
CA ARG A 102 -18.03 1.74 4.57
C ARG A 102 -18.99 2.72 3.92
N LEU A 103 -20.29 2.46 3.97
CA LEU A 103 -21.34 3.40 3.56
C LEU A 103 -22.07 3.92 4.79
N LEU A 104 -22.26 5.24 4.84
CA LEU A 104 -23.10 5.93 5.81
C LEU A 104 -24.17 6.67 5.00
N ILE A 105 -25.43 6.37 5.27
CA ILE A 105 -26.57 7.02 4.60
C ILE A 105 -27.09 8.03 5.60
N ASP A 106 -27.10 9.32 5.26
CA ASP A 106 -27.37 10.46 6.15
C ASP A 106 -26.21 10.86 7.09
N GLU A 107 -26.02 12.17 7.27
CA GLU A 107 -25.03 12.81 8.15
C GLU A 107 -25.30 12.51 9.63
N TYR A 108 -26.56 12.20 9.97
CA TYR A 108 -27.03 11.87 11.31
C TYR A 108 -27.10 10.37 11.62
N ALA A 109 -26.73 9.49 10.68
CA ALA A 109 -26.92 8.05 10.86
C ALA A 109 -25.86 7.39 11.76
N SER A 110 -26.04 7.56 13.06
CA SER A 110 -25.59 6.60 14.06
C SER A 110 -26.28 5.22 13.94
N TYR A 111 -27.23 5.05 13.01
CA TYR A 111 -28.17 3.92 12.98
C TYR A 111 -28.02 2.96 11.78
N SER A 112 -27.52 3.41 10.62
CA SER A 112 -27.37 2.57 9.43
C SER A 112 -26.01 2.76 8.76
N SER A 113 -25.02 1.98 9.21
CA SER A 113 -23.73 1.91 8.52
C SER A 113 -23.51 0.53 7.92
N TYR A 114 -23.26 0.48 6.62
CA TYR A 114 -22.92 -0.75 5.91
C TYR A 114 -21.40 -0.86 5.83
N MET A 115 -20.85 -2.03 6.18
CA MET A 115 -19.43 -2.29 6.04
C MET A 115 -19.22 -3.50 5.12
N TYR A 116 -18.48 -3.26 4.05
CA TYR A 116 -18.10 -4.25 3.06
C TYR A 116 -16.62 -4.54 3.23
N GLY A 117 -16.29 -5.77 3.60
CA GLY A 117 -14.92 -6.29 3.52
C GLY A 117 -14.61 -6.79 2.12
N GLY A 118 -13.33 -6.94 1.78
CA GLY A 118 -12.94 -7.81 0.67
C GLY A 118 -13.47 -9.24 0.89
N ARG A 119 -13.57 -10.03 -0.18
CA ARG A 119 -14.14 -11.40 -0.16
C ARG A 119 -13.57 -12.29 0.96
N ASP A 120 -12.31 -12.09 1.30
CA ASP A 120 -11.59 -12.87 2.31
C ASP A 120 -11.38 -12.09 3.62
N TYR A 121 -12.32 -11.22 4.01
CA TYR A 121 -12.20 -10.45 5.25
C TYR A 121 -13.29 -10.81 6.26
N SER A 122 -12.95 -11.60 7.28
CA SER A 122 -13.92 -12.06 8.29
C SER A 122 -14.14 -11.04 9.41
N PHE A 123 -15.18 -11.24 10.21
CA PHE A 123 -15.44 -10.37 11.37
C PHE A 123 -14.36 -10.51 12.46
N LYS A 124 -13.91 -11.74 12.72
CA LYS A 124 -12.79 -12.00 13.64
C LYS A 124 -11.55 -11.21 13.22
N GLU A 125 -11.33 -11.11 11.92
CA GLU A 125 -10.23 -10.36 11.35
C GLU A 125 -10.34 -8.84 11.56
N PHE A 126 -11.56 -8.28 11.51
CA PHE A 126 -11.78 -6.87 11.87
C PHE A 126 -11.52 -6.60 13.34
N HIS A 127 -11.98 -7.50 14.20
CA HIS A 127 -11.76 -7.38 15.63
C HIS A 127 -10.26 -7.41 15.95
N LEU A 128 -9.54 -8.38 15.40
CA LEU A 128 -8.10 -8.53 15.60
C LEU A 128 -7.32 -7.33 15.07
N GLN A 129 -7.69 -6.80 13.90
CA GLN A 129 -7.12 -5.55 13.38
C GLN A 129 -7.29 -4.38 14.36
N ARG A 130 -8.46 -4.24 14.97
CA ARG A 130 -8.73 -3.20 15.97
C ARG A 130 -7.92 -3.44 17.25
N LYS A 131 -7.87 -4.70 17.71
CA LYS A 131 -7.08 -5.14 18.88
C LYS A 131 -5.61 -4.76 18.70
N LEU A 132 -5.00 -5.13 17.57
CA LEU A 132 -3.61 -4.78 17.21
C LEU A 132 -3.35 -3.26 17.22
N LYS A 133 -4.21 -2.47 16.56
CA LYS A 133 -4.03 -1.00 16.52
C LYS A 133 -4.15 -0.35 17.89
N ASN A 134 -5.04 -0.87 18.74
CA ASN A 134 -5.20 -0.36 20.10
C ASN A 134 -4.00 -0.74 20.96
N GLU A 135 -3.55 -1.99 20.89
CA GLU A 135 -2.37 -2.47 21.59
C GLU A 135 -1.12 -1.66 21.26
N ILE A 136 -0.85 -1.38 19.98
CA ILE A 136 0.28 -0.54 19.58
C ILE A 136 0.24 0.82 20.28
N ARG A 137 -0.94 1.47 20.33
CA ARG A 137 -1.10 2.77 20.99
C ARG A 137 -0.91 2.66 22.51
N THR A 138 -1.46 1.62 23.11
CA THR A 138 -1.31 1.32 24.54
C THR A 138 0.17 1.11 24.88
N ASN A 139 0.87 0.24 24.16
CA ASN A 139 2.29 -0.04 24.34
C ASN A 139 3.15 1.22 24.17
N ILE A 140 2.88 2.06 23.16
CA ILE A 140 3.60 3.33 22.98
C ILE A 140 3.41 4.25 24.19
N LYS A 141 2.19 4.35 24.72
CA LYS A 141 1.87 5.21 25.86
C LYS A 141 2.49 4.67 27.15
N GLU A 142 2.26 3.40 27.47
CA GLU A 142 2.64 2.78 28.75
C GLU A 142 4.15 2.56 28.84
N LYS A 143 4.76 2.04 27.77
CA LYS A 143 6.21 1.81 27.70
C LYS A 143 6.99 3.05 27.26
N LYS A 144 6.31 4.18 27.05
CA LYS A 144 6.90 5.48 26.62
C LYS A 144 7.79 5.35 25.38
N ILE A 145 7.37 4.54 24.40
CA ILE A 145 8.16 4.25 23.20
C ILE A 145 8.25 5.53 22.35
N LYS A 146 9.49 5.96 22.06
CA LYS A 146 9.74 7.06 21.13
C LYS A 146 9.65 6.55 19.69
N VAL A 147 8.55 6.88 19.00
CA VAL A 147 8.37 6.49 17.59
C VAL A 147 9.14 7.49 16.70
N PRO A 148 10.14 7.04 15.92
CA PRO A 148 10.86 7.92 15.01
C PRO A 148 9.95 8.45 13.90
N LYS A 149 10.34 9.58 13.29
CA LYS A 149 9.56 10.27 12.26
C LYS A 149 9.93 9.82 10.85
N PHE A 150 10.20 8.53 10.67
CA PHE A 150 10.45 7.98 9.34
C PHE A 150 9.21 8.12 8.45
N THR A 151 9.49 8.23 7.16
CA THR A 151 8.54 8.35 6.07
C THR A 151 8.89 7.33 5.00
N GLN A 152 8.06 7.23 3.96
CA GLN A 152 8.34 6.35 2.83
C GLN A 152 9.67 6.71 2.11
N ALA A 153 10.09 7.98 2.13
CA ALA A 153 11.33 8.42 1.49
C ALA A 153 12.60 7.95 2.22
N ASP A 154 12.46 7.48 3.47
CA ASP A 154 13.58 7.00 4.28
C ASP A 154 13.83 5.50 4.09
N ILE A 155 13.00 4.78 3.33
CA ILE A 155 12.98 3.32 3.23
C ILE A 155 13.26 2.91 1.79
N ASN A 156 14.27 2.05 1.61
CA ASN A 156 14.48 1.39 0.32
C ASN A 156 13.79 0.02 0.34
N TYR A 157 12.71 -0.11 -0.42
CA TYR A 157 12.03 -1.40 -0.61
C TYR A 157 12.71 -2.27 -1.66
N PHE A 158 13.62 -1.70 -2.45
CA PHE A 158 14.28 -2.39 -3.54
C PHE A 158 15.61 -1.73 -3.83
N THR A 159 16.65 -2.55 -3.93
CA THR A 159 18.01 -2.15 -4.32
C THR A 159 18.61 -3.28 -5.15
N TYR A 160 19.45 -2.95 -6.11
CA TYR A 160 20.10 -3.92 -7.00
C TYR A 160 21.55 -3.52 -7.26
N SER A 161 22.37 -4.51 -7.55
CA SER A 161 23.76 -4.34 -7.96
C SER A 161 23.83 -3.78 -9.38
N PRO A 162 24.90 -3.04 -9.72
CA PRO A 162 25.16 -2.59 -11.09
C PRO A 162 25.14 -3.73 -12.12
N LYS A 163 25.59 -4.93 -11.73
CA LYS A 163 25.60 -6.12 -12.58
C LYS A 163 24.24 -6.45 -13.19
N LEU A 164 23.13 -6.17 -12.50
CA LEU A 164 21.77 -6.39 -13.05
C LEU A 164 21.30 -5.28 -14.00
N ILE A 165 21.88 -4.09 -13.88
CA ILE A 165 21.58 -2.95 -14.75
C ILE A 165 22.20 -3.16 -16.12
N ASP A 166 23.46 -3.60 -16.09
CA ASP A 166 24.33 -3.76 -17.24
C ASP A 166 23.95 -4.99 -18.08
N MET A 167 23.00 -5.81 -17.61
CA MET A 167 22.45 -6.92 -18.36
C MET A 167 21.58 -6.45 -19.53
N GLU A 168 21.79 -7.06 -20.68
CA GLU A 168 20.93 -6.92 -21.84
C GLU A 168 19.61 -7.70 -21.65
N PRO A 169 18.50 -7.25 -22.26
CA PRO A 169 17.25 -8.01 -22.23
C PRO A 169 17.43 -9.45 -22.74
N GLY A 170 16.94 -10.42 -21.96
CA GLY A 170 17.08 -11.85 -22.22
C GLY A 170 18.28 -12.50 -21.52
N GLU A 171 19.25 -11.72 -21.07
CA GLU A 171 20.35 -12.25 -20.25
C GLU A 171 19.83 -12.72 -18.89
N TYR A 172 20.55 -13.67 -18.30
CA TYR A 172 20.20 -14.21 -17.01
C TYR A 172 21.43 -14.47 -16.15
N ILE A 173 21.21 -14.42 -14.84
CA ILE A 173 22.15 -14.91 -13.82
C ILE A 173 21.53 -16.18 -13.25
N ASP A 174 22.30 -17.26 -13.24
CA ASP A 174 21.98 -18.52 -12.55
C ASP A 174 22.86 -18.67 -11.30
N GLU A 175 22.81 -19.86 -10.68
CA GLU A 175 23.51 -20.13 -9.42
C GLU A 175 23.22 -19.07 -8.36
N ILE A 176 21.95 -18.94 -8.00
CA ILE A 176 21.48 -17.90 -7.08
C ILE A 176 21.04 -18.57 -5.78
N THR A 177 21.52 -18.02 -4.67
CA THR A 177 20.92 -18.28 -3.36
C THR A 177 20.05 -17.09 -2.98
N SER A 178 18.90 -17.36 -2.38
CA SER A 178 18.06 -16.30 -1.82
C SER A 178 17.67 -16.61 -0.39
N PHE A 179 17.56 -15.55 0.42
CA PHE A 179 17.09 -15.63 1.79
C PHE A 179 15.93 -14.66 1.99
N ASP A 180 14.83 -15.14 2.57
CA ASP A 180 13.64 -14.35 2.92
C ASP A 180 13.56 -14.24 4.45
N ILE A 181 13.29 -13.03 4.96
CA ILE A 181 13.14 -12.83 6.40
C ILE A 181 11.77 -13.39 6.83
N ASN A 182 11.80 -14.43 7.66
CA ASN A 182 10.60 -15.10 8.13
C ASN A 182 9.75 -14.13 8.98
N LYS A 183 8.53 -13.82 8.51
CA LYS A 183 7.54 -12.99 9.22
C LYS A 183 8.07 -11.59 9.60
N ALA A 184 9.00 -11.04 8.80
CA ALA A 184 9.77 -9.82 9.05
C ALA A 184 9.05 -8.73 9.85
N TYR A 185 7.90 -8.26 9.36
CA TYR A 185 7.19 -7.11 9.95
C TYR A 185 6.61 -7.39 11.33
N TYR A 186 6.17 -8.62 11.61
CA TYR A 186 5.64 -8.99 12.92
C TYR A 186 6.75 -9.18 13.93
N THR A 187 7.83 -9.86 13.54
CA THR A 187 9.03 -10.03 14.37
C THR A 187 9.59 -8.67 14.75
N CYS A 188 9.72 -7.76 13.77
CA CYS A 188 10.17 -6.39 14.01
C CYS A 188 9.23 -5.60 14.93
N ALA A 189 7.91 -5.66 14.71
CA ALA A 189 6.95 -4.99 15.58
C ALA A 189 7.02 -5.49 17.05
N TYR A 190 7.26 -6.79 17.24
CA TYR A 190 7.47 -7.39 18.56
C TYR A 190 8.78 -6.91 19.20
N HIS A 191 9.90 -6.95 18.46
CA HIS A 191 11.21 -6.51 18.96
C HIS A 191 11.25 -5.01 19.31
N LEU A 192 10.57 -4.18 18.53
CA LEU A 192 10.42 -2.75 18.81
C LEU A 192 9.45 -2.45 19.97
N GLY A 193 8.83 -3.48 20.57
CA GLY A 193 7.92 -3.36 21.71
C GLY A 193 6.52 -2.86 21.38
N TYR A 194 6.20 -2.70 20.09
CA TYR A 194 4.86 -2.30 19.62
C TYR A 194 3.81 -3.38 19.83
N MET A 195 4.24 -4.64 19.88
CA MET A 195 3.42 -5.81 20.09
C MET A 195 3.91 -6.57 21.33
N ASN A 196 3.00 -7.13 22.13
CA ASN A 196 3.35 -8.08 23.17
C ASN A 196 3.45 -9.51 22.59
N LYS A 197 3.89 -10.46 23.43
CA LYS A 197 4.07 -11.86 23.00
C LYS A 197 2.74 -12.50 22.58
N GLU A 198 1.66 -12.29 23.33
CA GLU A 198 0.34 -12.87 23.07
C GLU A 198 -0.19 -12.45 21.68
N MET A 199 -0.18 -11.15 21.39
CA MET A 199 -0.63 -10.62 20.09
C MET A 199 0.28 -11.05 18.94
N TYR A 200 1.58 -11.15 19.19
CA TYR A 200 2.53 -11.67 18.20
C TYR A 200 2.20 -13.10 17.85
N GLU A 201 2.04 -13.98 18.84
CA GLU A 201 1.66 -15.37 18.66
C GLU A 201 0.30 -15.50 17.97
N GLU A 202 -0.71 -14.74 18.38
CA GLU A 202 -2.03 -14.72 17.74
C GLU A 202 -1.93 -14.37 16.25
N CYS A 203 -1.09 -13.39 15.88
CA CYS A 203 -0.96 -12.93 14.51
C CYS A 203 -0.12 -13.86 13.62
N ILE A 204 0.98 -14.43 14.12
CA ILE A 204 1.92 -15.18 13.26
C ILE A 204 1.36 -16.51 12.75
N HIS A 205 0.36 -17.06 13.44
CA HIS A 205 -0.32 -18.30 13.06
C HIS A 205 -1.40 -18.10 11.98
N LEU A 206 -1.74 -16.85 11.66
CA LEU A 206 -2.66 -16.56 10.56
C LEU A 206 -2.03 -16.91 9.19
N PRO A 207 -2.85 -17.25 8.18
CA PRO A 207 -2.38 -17.41 6.80
C PRO A 207 -1.59 -16.20 6.30
N LYS A 208 -0.52 -16.43 5.52
CA LYS A 208 0.42 -15.37 5.04
C LYS A 208 -0.30 -14.15 4.45
N HIS A 209 -1.31 -14.35 3.62
CA HIS A 209 -2.04 -13.27 2.98
C HIS A 209 -2.85 -12.41 3.97
N ILE A 210 -3.42 -13.00 5.02
CA ILE A 210 -4.14 -12.30 6.09
C ILE A 210 -3.15 -11.51 6.94
N ARG A 211 -2.03 -12.12 7.36
CA ARG A 211 -0.97 -11.44 8.11
C ARG A 211 -0.47 -10.17 7.42
N LEU A 212 -0.09 -10.29 6.14
CA LEU A 212 0.44 -9.15 5.39
C LEU A 212 -0.60 -8.03 5.27
N ARG A 213 -1.86 -8.39 5.02
CA ARG A 213 -2.96 -7.43 4.99
C ARG A 213 -3.10 -6.70 6.33
N PHE A 214 -3.07 -7.44 7.44
CA PHE A 214 -3.28 -6.91 8.80
C PHE A 214 -2.23 -5.91 9.23
N ILE A 215 -0.95 -6.30 9.17
CA ILE A 215 0.13 -5.41 9.57
C ILE A 215 0.16 -4.16 8.70
N GLY A 216 -0.09 -4.30 7.39
CA GLY A 216 -0.21 -3.18 6.47
C GLY A 216 -1.35 -2.22 6.81
N THR A 217 -2.41 -2.69 7.48
CA THR A 217 -3.51 -1.81 7.88
C THR A 217 -3.15 -0.83 9.00
N ILE A 218 -2.01 -1.00 9.68
CA ILE A 218 -1.51 -0.01 10.63
C ILE A 218 -1.33 1.34 9.90
N ALA A 219 -0.87 1.32 8.65
CA ALA A 219 -0.68 2.51 7.82
C ALA A 219 -1.91 2.92 6.97
N THR A 220 -3.11 2.40 7.27
CA THR A 220 -4.31 2.62 6.46
C THR A 220 -4.56 4.11 6.16
N CYS A 221 -4.79 4.38 4.87
CA CYS A 221 -5.33 5.65 4.38
C CYS A 221 -6.84 5.51 4.22
N LYS A 222 -7.61 6.37 4.85
CA LYS A 222 -9.07 6.42 4.70
C LYS A 222 -9.40 7.53 3.73
N THR A 223 -10.17 7.21 2.70
CA THR A 223 -10.63 8.19 1.70
C THR A 223 -12.14 8.24 1.77
N THR A 224 -12.68 9.36 2.24
CA THR A 224 -14.11 9.57 2.41
C THR A 224 -14.63 10.48 1.32
N TYR A 225 -15.67 10.02 0.65
CA TYR A 225 -16.40 10.73 -0.38
C TYR A 225 -17.77 11.09 0.17
N HIS A 226 -18.17 12.33 -0.01
CA HIS A 226 -19.49 12.83 0.32
C HIS A 226 -20.24 13.10 -0.98
N ARG A 227 -21.41 12.49 -1.13
CA ARG A 227 -22.19 12.53 -2.37
C ARG A 227 -23.65 12.82 -2.10
N VAL A 228 -24.26 13.53 -3.05
CA VAL A 228 -25.70 13.69 -3.18
C VAL A 228 -26.07 13.21 -4.58
N GLY A 229 -26.76 12.08 -4.64
CA GLY A 229 -26.95 11.36 -5.89
C GLY A 229 -25.60 11.00 -6.55
N TRP A 230 -25.46 11.33 -7.83
CA TRP A 230 -24.21 11.14 -8.58
C TRP A 230 -23.14 12.22 -8.35
N ARG A 231 -23.47 13.32 -7.66
CA ARG A 231 -22.59 14.48 -7.54
C ARG A 231 -21.73 14.41 -6.28
N MET A 232 -20.48 14.83 -6.39
CA MET A 232 -19.64 15.10 -5.22
C MET A 232 -20.16 16.35 -4.51
N ALA A 233 -20.56 16.21 -3.25
CA ALA A 233 -21.10 17.30 -2.44
C ALA A 233 -19.99 18.08 -1.70
N SER A 234 -18.87 17.44 -1.40
CA SER A 234 -17.68 18.10 -0.83
C SER A 234 -16.37 17.51 -1.38
N PRO A 235 -15.22 18.20 -1.20
CA PRO A 235 -13.92 17.66 -1.57
C PRO A 235 -13.63 16.33 -0.87
N VAL A 236 -12.91 15.45 -1.56
CA VAL A 236 -12.51 14.15 -1.01
C VAL A 236 -11.66 14.35 0.25
N LYS A 237 -12.10 13.75 1.37
CA LYS A 237 -11.39 13.82 2.65
C LYS A 237 -10.45 12.63 2.76
N ILE A 238 -9.16 12.90 2.95
CA ILE A 238 -8.14 11.87 3.17
C ILE A 238 -7.69 11.93 4.63
N GLU A 239 -7.96 10.87 5.37
CA GLU A 239 -7.56 10.73 6.77
C GLU A 239 -6.49 9.65 6.92
N ARG A 240 -5.48 9.98 7.73
CA ARG A 240 -4.33 9.11 7.99
C ARG A 240 -4.01 9.15 9.47
N ASP A 241 -3.84 7.99 10.09
CA ASP A 241 -3.31 7.93 11.44
C ASP A 241 -1.81 8.21 11.40
N LYS A 242 -1.41 9.42 11.82
CA LYS A 242 -0.01 9.86 11.78
C LYS A 242 0.89 8.99 12.67
N LEU A 243 0.38 8.53 13.82
CA LEU A 243 1.17 7.75 14.76
C LEU A 243 1.39 6.35 14.21
N LEU A 244 0.32 5.66 13.83
CA LEU A 244 0.42 4.29 13.31
C LEU A 244 1.20 4.24 11.99
N ARG A 245 1.08 5.25 11.12
CA ARG A 245 1.94 5.33 9.92
C ARG A 245 3.42 5.43 10.25
N ARG A 246 3.80 6.21 11.28
CA ARG A 246 5.20 6.27 11.73
C ARG A 246 5.68 4.94 12.29
N VAL A 247 4.82 4.23 13.04
CA VAL A 247 5.10 2.86 13.51
C VAL A 247 5.38 1.94 12.33
N TRP A 248 4.52 1.96 11.31
CA TRP A 248 4.71 1.18 10.09
C TRP A 248 6.03 1.50 9.38
N PHE A 249 6.36 2.78 9.23
CA PHE A 249 7.61 3.19 8.59
C PHE A 249 8.84 2.83 9.44
N HIS A 250 8.75 2.87 10.76
CA HIS A 250 9.81 2.38 11.63
C HIS A 250 10.06 0.88 11.44
N ILE A 251 9.00 0.09 11.43
CA ILE A 251 9.09 -1.36 11.17
C ILE A 251 9.74 -1.63 9.80
N CYS A 252 9.28 -0.94 8.75
CA CYS A 252 9.86 -1.10 7.42
C CYS A 252 11.33 -0.66 7.38
N LYS A 253 11.68 0.41 8.11
CA LYS A 253 13.04 0.94 8.12
C LYS A 253 14.02 -0.04 8.79
N GLU A 254 13.61 -0.73 9.84
CA GLU A 254 14.44 -1.76 10.48
C GLU A 254 14.69 -2.95 9.56
N VAL A 255 13.68 -3.38 8.79
CA VAL A 255 13.85 -4.42 7.76
C VAL A 255 14.81 -3.95 6.66
N ASP A 256 14.64 -2.71 6.16
CA ASP A 256 15.56 -2.10 5.18
C ASP A 256 17.00 -2.02 5.72
N ASN A 257 17.20 -1.54 6.96
CA ASN A 257 18.52 -1.49 7.59
C ASN A 257 19.17 -2.87 7.65
N CYS A 258 18.41 -3.91 8.04
CA CYS A 258 18.91 -5.27 8.05
C CYS A 258 19.39 -5.75 6.68
N LEU A 259 18.59 -5.52 5.63
CA LEU A 259 18.95 -5.94 4.28
C LEU A 259 20.10 -5.12 3.69
N ARG A 260 20.23 -3.84 4.05
CA ARG A 260 21.35 -2.99 3.64
C ARG A 260 22.66 -3.42 4.29
N ASP A 261 22.64 -3.69 5.58
CA ASP A 261 23.81 -4.22 6.28
C ASP A 261 24.20 -5.60 5.73
N PHE A 262 23.22 -6.44 5.39
CA PHE A 262 23.50 -7.73 4.76
C PHE A 262 24.08 -7.56 3.35
N MET A 263 23.53 -6.64 2.56
CA MET A 263 24.07 -6.26 1.25
C MET A 263 25.53 -5.82 1.35
N GLU A 264 25.88 -4.97 2.32
CA GLU A 264 27.25 -4.51 2.55
C GLU A 264 28.19 -5.67 2.91
N ILE A 265 27.74 -6.62 3.73
CA ILE A 265 28.50 -7.83 4.07
C ILE A 265 28.72 -8.74 2.85
N LEU A 266 27.72 -8.85 1.96
CA LEU A 266 27.79 -9.69 0.77
C LEU A 266 28.74 -9.14 -0.30
N GLY A 267 28.95 -7.82 -0.33
CA GLY A 267 29.82 -7.15 -1.31
C GLY A 267 29.48 -7.53 -2.75
N ASP A 268 30.47 -8.00 -3.50
CA ASP A 268 30.32 -8.36 -4.92
C ASP A 268 29.40 -9.53 -5.21
N ASN A 269 29.01 -10.30 -4.19
CA ASN A 269 28.08 -11.41 -4.32
C ASN A 269 26.62 -10.95 -4.29
N PHE A 270 26.34 -9.75 -3.77
CA PHE A 270 25.00 -9.19 -3.76
C PHE A 270 24.47 -8.99 -5.19
N LEU A 271 23.24 -9.43 -5.45
CA LEU A 271 22.55 -9.20 -6.71
C LEU A 271 21.46 -8.14 -6.53
N LEU A 272 20.51 -8.38 -5.63
CA LEU A 272 19.44 -7.44 -5.30
C LEU A 272 18.76 -7.80 -3.97
N TYR A 273 18.01 -6.87 -3.40
CA TYR A 273 16.98 -7.20 -2.42
C TYR A 273 15.66 -6.54 -2.81
N TYR A 274 14.56 -7.20 -2.47
CA TYR A 274 13.21 -6.69 -2.62
C TYR A 274 12.41 -7.00 -1.36
N VAL A 275 11.96 -5.94 -0.70
CA VAL A 275 11.10 -5.96 0.48
C VAL A 275 11.76 -6.70 1.64
N ASP A 276 11.47 -7.97 1.86
CA ASP A 276 11.97 -8.82 2.94
C ASP A 276 12.89 -9.95 2.45
N GLY A 277 13.21 -9.99 1.16
CA GLY A 277 14.08 -11.00 0.57
C GLY A 277 15.31 -10.43 -0.12
N ILE A 278 16.43 -11.15 -0.01
CA ILE A 278 17.74 -10.80 -0.60
C ILE A 278 18.26 -11.95 -1.47
N TYR A 279 18.89 -11.60 -2.58
CA TYR A 279 19.38 -12.50 -3.62
C TYR A 279 20.86 -12.24 -3.85
N MET A 280 21.62 -13.32 -3.93
CA MET A 280 23.07 -13.28 -4.08
C MET A 280 23.53 -14.44 -4.95
N LYS A 281 24.76 -14.38 -5.43
CA LYS A 281 25.42 -15.54 -6.04
C LYS A 281 25.41 -16.73 -5.08
N LYS A 282 25.47 -17.95 -5.61
CA LYS A 282 25.53 -19.16 -4.81
C LYS A 282 26.84 -19.21 -4.04
N GLY A 283 26.76 -19.58 -2.78
CA GLY A 283 27.89 -19.64 -1.86
C GLY A 283 27.45 -20.11 -0.49
N ASP A 284 28.42 -20.34 0.39
CA ASP A 284 28.16 -20.56 1.81
C ASP A 284 28.13 -19.21 2.54
N TYR A 285 26.99 -18.91 3.13
CA TYR A 285 26.72 -17.65 3.83
C TYR A 285 26.32 -17.87 5.29
N SER A 286 26.60 -19.04 5.86
CA SER A 286 26.15 -19.40 7.22
C SER A 286 26.56 -18.39 8.27
N ASP A 287 27.80 -17.89 8.19
CA ASP A 287 28.37 -16.96 9.18
C ASP A 287 27.79 -15.55 9.04
N GLN A 288 27.63 -15.08 7.80
CA GLN A 288 27.00 -13.80 7.48
C GLN A 288 25.53 -13.80 7.94
N ILE A 289 24.82 -14.90 7.69
CA ILE A 289 23.43 -15.09 8.13
C ILE A 289 23.36 -15.12 9.66
N LYS A 290 24.23 -15.88 10.32
CA LYS A 290 24.26 -15.94 11.79
C LYS A 290 24.54 -14.57 12.40
N TYR A 291 25.47 -13.82 11.82
CA TYR A 291 25.79 -12.46 12.23
C TYR A 291 24.58 -11.52 12.07
N ILE A 292 23.98 -11.45 10.88
CA ILE A 292 22.88 -10.52 10.61
C ILE A 292 21.61 -10.90 11.40
N SER A 293 21.35 -12.21 11.54
CA SER A 293 20.25 -12.74 12.36
C SER A 293 20.43 -12.36 13.83
N GLY A 294 21.65 -12.51 14.38
CA GLY A 294 21.96 -12.11 15.76
C GLY A 294 21.85 -10.60 15.99
N LYS A 295 22.26 -9.79 15.01
CA LYS A 295 22.22 -8.32 15.11
C LYS A 295 20.79 -7.75 15.14
N TYR A 296 19.90 -8.27 14.29
CA TYR A 296 18.53 -7.75 14.14
C TYR A 296 17.44 -8.60 14.80
N GLY A 297 17.79 -9.82 15.23
CA GLY A 297 16.84 -10.81 15.75
C GLY A 297 15.94 -11.40 14.66
N PHE A 298 16.34 -11.37 13.40
CA PHE A 298 15.55 -11.96 12.32
C PHE A 298 15.96 -13.39 12.04
N GLU A 299 14.98 -14.22 11.67
CA GLU A 299 15.22 -15.55 11.11
C GLU A 299 15.17 -15.46 9.58
N PHE A 300 16.16 -16.04 8.91
CA PHE A 300 16.21 -16.12 7.47
C PHE A 300 15.87 -17.54 7.01
N LYS A 301 15.00 -17.63 6.00
CA LYS A 301 14.68 -18.87 5.31
C LYS A 301 15.35 -18.85 3.94
N GLN A 302 16.16 -19.87 3.64
CA GLN A 302 16.68 -20.06 2.30
C GLN A 302 15.54 -20.45 1.34
N GLU A 303 15.49 -19.83 0.17
CA GLU A 303 14.57 -20.20 -0.92
C GLU A 303 15.34 -20.56 -2.18
N GLU A 304 14.82 -21.56 -2.90
CA GLU A 304 15.38 -22.01 -4.18
C GLU A 304 15.00 -21.06 -5.32
N VAL A 305 16.04 -20.54 -5.99
CA VAL A 305 15.93 -19.66 -7.15
C VAL A 305 16.75 -20.26 -8.27
N SER A 306 16.13 -20.51 -9.42
CA SER A 306 16.86 -21.09 -10.56
C SER A 306 17.68 -20.04 -11.29
N LYS A 307 17.09 -18.87 -11.53
CA LYS A 307 17.70 -17.76 -12.27
C LYS A 307 16.97 -16.43 -12.07
N ILE A 308 17.68 -15.35 -12.34
CA ILE A 308 17.13 -13.99 -12.52
C ILE A 308 17.32 -13.62 -13.99
N VAL A 309 16.24 -13.25 -14.68
CA VAL A 309 16.26 -12.90 -16.10
C VAL A 309 15.95 -11.42 -16.25
N ARG A 310 16.71 -10.74 -17.10
CA ARG A 310 16.47 -9.35 -17.48
C ARG A 310 15.37 -9.30 -18.55
N MET A 311 14.34 -8.50 -18.31
CA MET A 311 13.20 -8.39 -19.23
C MET A 311 13.04 -6.98 -19.76
N HIS A 312 12.84 -6.85 -21.07
CA HIS A 312 12.31 -5.63 -21.68
C HIS A 312 10.79 -5.64 -21.58
N ARG A 313 10.18 -4.55 -21.08
CA ARG A 313 8.73 -4.42 -20.99
C ARG A 313 8.27 -3.25 -21.84
N GLU A 314 7.64 -3.56 -22.99
CA GLU A 314 7.18 -2.59 -23.98
C GLU A 314 6.22 -1.55 -23.41
N THR A 315 5.39 -1.95 -22.45
CA THR A 315 4.23 -1.16 -22.02
C THR A 315 4.55 0.15 -21.29
N TYR A 316 5.79 0.38 -20.83
CA TYR A 316 6.08 1.54 -19.97
C TYR A 316 7.49 2.12 -20.08
N ASP A 317 8.25 1.79 -21.13
CA ASP A 317 9.69 2.12 -21.20
C ASP A 317 10.43 1.66 -19.91
N SER A 318 9.87 0.63 -19.27
CA SER A 318 10.27 0.15 -17.96
C SER A 318 11.10 -1.10 -18.13
N GLN A 319 12.14 -1.19 -17.32
CA GLN A 319 12.93 -2.39 -17.27
C GLN A 319 12.38 -3.31 -16.19
N GLY A 320 12.38 -4.61 -16.46
CA GLY A 320 11.94 -5.61 -15.50
C GLY A 320 13.05 -6.60 -15.20
N ILE A 321 12.87 -7.30 -14.09
CA ILE A 321 13.53 -8.57 -13.84
C ILE A 321 12.47 -9.59 -13.48
N ASP A 322 12.64 -10.80 -14.00
CA ASP A 322 11.85 -11.94 -13.61
C ASP A 322 12.72 -12.88 -12.79
N ILE A 323 12.30 -13.16 -11.56
CA ILE A 323 13.00 -14.09 -10.68
C ILE A 323 12.24 -15.42 -10.70
N TYR A 324 12.91 -16.47 -11.15
CA TYR A 324 12.30 -17.80 -11.27
C TYR A 324 12.43 -18.54 -9.94
N LYS A 325 11.32 -18.60 -9.18
CA LYS A 325 11.24 -19.25 -7.86
C LYS A 325 10.53 -20.59 -7.94
N TRP A 326 10.95 -21.56 -7.13
CA TRP A 326 10.27 -22.84 -7.02
C TRP A 326 8.86 -22.65 -6.41
N ASP A 327 7.84 -23.12 -7.11
CA ASP A 327 6.47 -23.20 -6.60
C ASP A 327 6.18 -24.65 -6.19
N GLU A 328 6.10 -24.90 -4.88
CA GLU A 328 5.85 -26.24 -4.33
C GLU A 328 4.53 -26.84 -4.82
N ARG A 329 3.48 -26.03 -5.04
CA ARG A 329 2.16 -26.51 -5.46
C ARG A 329 2.17 -26.95 -6.91
N LYS A 330 2.88 -26.22 -7.77
CA LYS A 330 2.99 -26.54 -9.20
C LYS A 330 4.19 -27.41 -9.54
N LYS A 331 5.07 -27.69 -8.57
CA LYS A 331 6.32 -28.46 -8.72
C LYS A 331 7.16 -27.97 -9.91
N LYS A 332 7.26 -26.64 -10.07
CA LYS A 332 8.05 -26.01 -11.13
C LYS A 332 8.49 -24.61 -10.74
N PHE A 333 9.52 -24.11 -11.41
CA PHE A 333 9.91 -22.72 -11.31
C PHE A 333 8.88 -21.83 -12.04
N LEU A 334 8.45 -20.76 -11.36
CA LEU A 334 7.57 -19.74 -11.92
C LEU A 334 8.25 -18.36 -11.86
N PRO A 335 8.07 -17.53 -12.89
CA PRO A 335 8.55 -16.16 -12.84
C PRO A 335 7.76 -15.36 -11.80
N LYS A 336 8.48 -14.71 -10.90
CA LYS A 336 7.98 -13.61 -10.10
C LYS A 336 8.46 -12.33 -10.74
N GLU A 337 7.51 -11.58 -11.26
CA GLU A 337 7.74 -10.37 -12.02
C GLU A 337 8.03 -9.17 -11.12
N PHE A 338 9.11 -8.47 -11.41
CA PHE A 338 9.44 -7.20 -10.78
C PHE A 338 9.63 -6.15 -11.87
N THR A 339 8.81 -5.10 -11.82
CA THR A 339 8.97 -3.95 -12.69
C THR A 339 9.58 -2.82 -11.89
N PHE A 340 10.63 -2.21 -12.42
CA PHE A 340 11.13 -0.96 -11.91
C PHE A 340 11.08 0.08 -13.02
N ARG A 341 10.73 1.30 -12.64
CA ARG A 341 10.90 2.41 -13.58
C ARG A 341 12.39 2.56 -13.81
N LYS A 342 12.79 2.77 -15.05
CA LYS A 342 14.12 3.28 -15.37
C LYS A 342 14.16 4.67 -14.71
N THR A 343 14.58 4.74 -13.44
CA THR A 343 14.98 6.02 -12.87
C THR A 343 16.18 6.38 -13.71
N ASN A 344 15.97 7.21 -14.72
CA ASN A 344 17.07 7.68 -15.53
C ASN A 344 18.02 8.32 -14.50
N PRO A 345 19.27 7.87 -14.34
CA PRO A 345 20.19 8.54 -13.43
C PRO A 345 20.25 10.05 -13.76
N HIS A 346 20.05 10.36 -15.05
CA HIS A 346 19.90 11.70 -15.58
C HIS A 346 18.52 12.35 -15.40
N GLU A 347 17.47 11.70 -14.90
CA GLU A 347 16.20 12.38 -14.60
C GLU A 347 16.37 13.37 -13.44
N ASN A 348 17.18 13.00 -12.43
CA ASN A 348 17.58 13.93 -11.38
C ASN A 348 18.46 15.06 -11.94
N ASP A 349 19.33 14.79 -12.90
CA ASP A 349 20.17 15.81 -13.52
C ASP A 349 19.38 16.71 -14.49
N ASN A 350 18.45 16.15 -15.25
CA ASN A 350 17.52 16.86 -16.13
C ASN A 350 16.57 17.72 -15.31
N MET A 351 16.13 17.26 -14.13
CA MET A 351 15.29 18.06 -13.25
C MET A 351 16.09 19.13 -12.51
N LYS A 352 17.34 18.86 -12.14
CA LYS A 352 18.26 19.91 -11.66
C LYS A 352 18.54 20.95 -12.75
N GLN A 353 18.77 20.53 -14.00
CA GLN A 353 18.95 21.43 -15.14
C GLN A 353 17.68 22.21 -15.45
N LEU A 354 16.49 21.58 -15.38
CA LEU A 354 15.21 22.24 -15.56
C LEU A 354 14.96 23.27 -14.45
N LEU A 355 15.21 22.92 -13.19
CA LEU A 355 15.09 23.84 -12.05
C LEU A 355 16.10 24.99 -12.15
N ALA A 356 17.33 24.72 -12.60
CA ALA A 356 18.34 25.73 -12.90
C ALA A 356 17.89 26.70 -14.02
N GLN A 357 17.27 26.18 -15.09
CA GLN A 357 16.68 27.00 -16.15
C GLN A 357 15.54 27.90 -15.67
N TYR A 358 14.81 27.51 -14.61
CA TYR A 358 13.77 28.34 -13.97
C TYR A 358 14.30 29.23 -12.83
N GLY A 359 15.63 29.36 -12.68
CA GLY A 359 16.26 30.27 -11.72
C GLY A 359 16.35 29.73 -10.29
N PHE A 360 16.11 28.44 -10.07
CA PHE A 360 16.46 27.80 -8.80
C PHE A 360 17.96 27.51 -8.83
N SER A 361 18.73 28.06 -7.87
CA SER A 361 20.20 28.00 -7.91
C SER A 361 20.73 26.57 -8.02
N ASP A 362 21.95 26.42 -8.56
CA ASP A 362 22.68 25.14 -8.77
C ASP A 362 22.88 24.29 -7.49
N LYS A 363 22.39 24.76 -6.34
CA LYS A 363 22.39 24.08 -5.04
C LYS A 363 21.06 23.41 -4.71
N VAL A 364 20.26 22.99 -5.69
CA VAL A 364 19.06 22.17 -5.40
C VAL A 364 19.51 20.81 -4.88
N SER A 365 19.32 20.59 -3.58
CA SER A 365 19.64 19.31 -2.94
C SER A 365 18.75 18.19 -3.48
N ASN A 366 19.25 16.95 -3.55
CA ASN A 366 18.44 15.78 -3.91
C ASN A 366 17.17 15.65 -3.05
N LYS A 367 17.20 16.17 -1.81
CA LYS A 367 16.05 16.25 -0.91
C LYS A 367 14.93 17.16 -1.42
N GLN A 368 15.27 18.28 -2.08
CA GLN A 368 14.28 19.19 -2.68
C GLN A 368 13.70 18.60 -3.97
N VAL A 369 14.52 17.94 -4.78
CA VAL A 369 14.07 17.22 -5.99
C VAL A 369 13.09 16.10 -5.60
N ASN A 370 13.46 15.27 -4.63
CA ASN A 370 12.60 14.18 -4.14
C ASN A 370 11.30 14.70 -3.51
N LYS A 371 11.34 15.86 -2.83
CA LYS A 371 10.13 16.51 -2.31
C LYS A 371 9.18 16.90 -3.45
N PHE A 372 9.71 17.51 -4.51
CA PHE A 372 8.92 17.94 -5.67
C PHE A 372 8.34 16.75 -6.46
N LEU A 373 9.06 15.64 -6.55
CA LEU A 373 8.57 14.40 -7.17
C LEU A 373 7.55 13.62 -6.30
N SER A 374 7.52 13.91 -4.99
CA SER A 374 6.62 13.27 -4.03
C SER A 374 5.29 14.02 -3.80
N GLU A 375 5.21 15.26 -4.27
CA GLU A 375 4.00 16.10 -4.32
C GLU A 375 3.29 15.91 -5.66
#